data_AF-A0A067BJI9-F1
#
_entry.id   AF-A0A067BJI9-F1
#
_cell.length_a   1.000
_cell.length_b   1.000
_cell.length_c   1.000
_cell.angle_alpha   90.00
_cell.angle_beta   90.00
_cell.angle_gamma   90.00
#
_symmetry.space_group_name_H-M   'P 1'
#
loop_
_entity.id
_entity.type
_entity.pdbx_description
1 polymer ?
#
loop_
_entity_poly.entity_id
_entity_poly.type
_entity_poly.pdbx_seq_one_letter_code
_entity_poly.pdbx_strand_id
1 'polypeptide(L)'
;GYYYFHHVGGDRETRQQFADHPQFAATVDFCHKYDQAAFDPDADKYALAFFEPMLRRVLSRKAYFFAPNHPKLGCVTGTSLT
;
A
#
# COMPACT_ATOMS: atom_id res chain seq x y z
N GLY A 1 -6.05 -10.01 -6.17
CA GLY A 1 -7.09 -10.63 -7.02
C GLY A 1 -6.54 -11.08 -8.36
N TYR A 2 -6.00 -10.13 -9.15
CA TYR A 2 -5.58 -10.35 -10.55
C TYR A 2 -4.74 -11.63 -10.78
N TYR A 3 -3.73 -11.88 -9.94
CA TYR A 3 -2.81 -13.03 -10.07
C TYR A 3 -3.29 -14.33 -9.43
N TYR A 4 -4.45 -14.35 -8.73
CA TYR A 4 -4.87 -15.52 -7.94
C TYR A 4 -6.30 -16.00 -8.23
N PHE A 5 -7.27 -15.10 -8.44
CA PHE A 5 -8.69 -15.46 -8.45
C PHE A 5 -9.07 -16.48 -9.54
N HIS A 6 -8.37 -16.47 -10.67
CA HIS A 6 -8.57 -17.43 -11.74
C HIS A 6 -8.21 -18.88 -11.35
N HIS A 7 -7.40 -19.09 -10.32
CA HIS A 7 -7.10 -20.43 -9.78
C HIS A 7 -8.21 -20.98 -8.87
N VAL A 8 -9.09 -20.12 -8.36
CA VAL A 8 -10.21 -20.49 -7.47
C VAL A 8 -11.58 -20.29 -8.12
N GLY A 9 -11.62 -20.14 -9.45
CA GLY A 9 -12.86 -19.93 -10.22
C GLY A 9 -13.47 -18.53 -10.10
N GLY A 10 -12.73 -17.56 -9.54
CA GLY A 10 -13.15 -16.16 -9.43
C GLY A 10 -12.70 -15.29 -10.60
N ASP A 11 -13.35 -14.14 -10.77
CA ASP A 11 -12.99 -13.15 -11.78
C ASP A 11 -11.79 -12.29 -11.34
N ARG A 12 -10.69 -12.42 -12.07
CA ARG A 12 -9.46 -11.66 -11.83
C ARG A 12 -9.56 -10.18 -12.20
N GLU A 13 -10.50 -9.81 -13.07
CA GLU A 13 -10.74 -8.42 -13.51
C GLU A 13 -11.66 -7.66 -12.56
N THR A 14 -12.04 -8.24 -11.42
CA THR A 14 -12.76 -7.55 -10.34
C THR A 14 -12.11 -6.22 -9.92
N ARG A 15 -10.81 -6.01 -10.17
CA ARG A 15 -10.16 -4.71 -9.95
C ARG A 15 -10.73 -3.57 -10.79
N GLN A 16 -11.32 -3.85 -11.96
CA GLN A 16 -11.80 -2.82 -12.91
C GLN A 16 -12.88 -1.93 -12.32
N GLN A 17 -13.60 -2.39 -11.29
CA GLN A 17 -14.54 -1.55 -10.54
C GLN A 17 -13.88 -0.31 -9.89
N PHE A 18 -12.55 -0.30 -9.78
CA PHE A 18 -11.77 0.81 -9.22
C PHE A 18 -10.97 1.57 -10.29
N ALA A 19 -11.24 1.38 -11.58
CA ALA A 19 -10.45 1.96 -12.67
C ALA A 19 -10.36 3.50 -12.60
N ASP A 20 -11.42 4.16 -12.11
CA ASP A 20 -11.50 5.62 -11.97
C ASP A 20 -10.76 6.16 -10.73
N HIS A 21 -10.25 5.28 -9.86
CA HIS A 21 -9.55 5.72 -8.66
C HIS A 21 -8.15 6.27 -9.02
N PRO A 22 -7.73 7.43 -8.49
CA PRO A 22 -6.44 8.05 -8.84
C PRO A 22 -5.20 7.16 -8.61
N GLN A 23 -5.30 6.20 -7.68
CA GLN A 23 -4.23 5.26 -7.35
C GLN A 23 -4.35 3.90 -8.04
N PHE A 24 -5.30 3.73 -8.98
CA PHE A 24 -5.51 2.46 -9.66
C PHE A 24 -4.23 1.96 -10.34
N ALA A 25 -3.66 2.78 -11.24
CA ALA A 25 -2.44 2.43 -11.97
C ALA A 25 -1.25 2.15 -11.03
N ALA A 26 -1.06 2.98 -10.01
CA ALA A 26 0.00 2.78 -9.01
C ALA A 26 -0.14 1.44 -8.26
N THR A 27 -1.38 1.06 -7.93
CA THR A 27 -1.68 -0.22 -7.28
C THR A 27 -1.41 -1.40 -8.20
N VAL A 28 -1.79 -1.30 -9.48
CA VAL A 28 -1.49 -2.31 -10.49
C VAL A 28 0.02 -2.51 -10.62
N ASP A 29 0.77 -1.42 -10.74
CA ASP A 29 2.23 -1.44 -10.86
C ASP A 29 2.90 -2.05 -9.62
N PHE A 30 2.45 -1.66 -8.43
CA PHE A 30 2.96 -2.22 -7.19
C PHE A 30 2.72 -3.73 -7.10
N CYS A 31 1.50 -4.17 -7.39
CA CYS A 31 1.17 -5.59 -7.35
C CYS A 31 1.99 -6.41 -8.35
N HIS A 32 2.22 -5.87 -9.55
CA HIS A 32 3.01 -6.53 -10.59
C HIS A 32 4.49 -6.63 -10.22
N LYS A 33 5.08 -5.55 -9.71
CA LYS A 33 6.52 -5.45 -9.48
C LYS A 33 6.96 -6.03 -8.14
N TYR A 34 6.13 -5.94 -7.10
CA TYR A 34 6.55 -6.22 -5.74
C TYR A 34 5.70 -7.29 -5.05
N ASP A 35 4.37 -7.23 -5.14
CA ASP A 35 3.49 -8.14 -4.37
C ASP A 35 3.54 -9.58 -4.92
N GLN A 36 3.12 -9.78 -6.18
CA GLN A 36 3.12 -11.11 -6.79
C GLN A 36 4.53 -11.67 -6.98
N ALA A 37 5.49 -10.79 -7.27
CA ALA A 37 6.88 -11.16 -7.54
C ALA A 37 7.64 -11.56 -6.26
N ALA A 38 7.18 -11.17 -5.06
CA ALA A 38 7.87 -11.49 -3.80
C ALA A 38 7.94 -13.00 -3.48
N PHE A 39 7.12 -13.82 -4.15
CA PHE A 39 7.11 -15.27 -3.98
C PHE A 39 8.16 -15.99 -4.85
N ASP A 40 8.85 -15.28 -5.74
CA ASP A 40 9.94 -15.84 -6.53
C ASP A 40 11.13 -16.20 -5.61
N PRO A 41 11.50 -17.49 -5.51
CA PRO A 41 12.62 -17.91 -4.66
C PRO A 41 13.95 -17.30 -5.12
N ASP A 42 14.09 -17.03 -6.42
CA ASP A 42 15.31 -16.58 -7.08
C ASP A 42 15.41 -15.04 -7.14
N ALA A 43 14.39 -14.32 -6.68
CA ALA A 43 14.42 -12.86 -6.63
C ALA A 43 15.47 -12.33 -5.64
N ASP A 44 16.10 -11.21 -6.03
CA ASP A 44 17.06 -10.49 -5.18
C ASP A 44 16.42 -10.04 -3.86
N LYS A 45 17.09 -10.35 -2.76
CA LYS A 45 16.64 -10.01 -1.40
C LYS A 45 17.70 -9.15 -0.72
N TYR A 46 17.24 -8.06 -0.12
CA TYR A 46 18.09 -7.16 0.66
C TYR A 46 17.81 -7.35 2.15
N ALA A 47 18.84 -7.23 2.98
CA ALA A 47 18.67 -7.21 4.43
C ALA A 47 17.84 -6.00 4.89
N LEU A 48 17.12 -6.12 6.00
CA LEU A 48 16.28 -5.02 6.52
C LEU A 48 17.06 -3.71 6.75
N ALA A 49 18.32 -3.80 7.15
CA ALA A 49 19.21 -2.65 7.35
C ALA A 49 19.39 -1.79 6.09
N PHE A 50 19.29 -2.39 4.89
CA PHE A 50 19.33 -1.67 3.62
C PHE A 50 18.20 -0.64 3.51
N PHE A 51 17.01 -0.98 4.03
CA PHE A 51 15.82 -0.14 3.95
C PHE A 51 15.71 0.87 5.11
N GLU A 52 16.51 0.72 6.16
CA GLU A 52 16.44 1.54 7.37
C GLU A 52 16.50 3.05 7.08
N PRO A 53 17.40 3.58 6.23
CA PRO A 53 17.43 5.01 5.93
C PRO A 53 16.14 5.50 5.24
N MET A 54 15.52 4.67 4.40
CA MET A 54 14.28 5.00 3.70
C MET A 54 13.11 5.03 4.68
N LEU A 55 13.03 4.05 5.58
CA LEU A 55 12.02 3.99 6.63
C LEU A 55 12.14 5.20 7.55
N ARG A 56 13.35 5.56 8.00
CA ARG A 56 13.58 6.75 8.83
C ARG A 56 13.04 8.01 8.15
N ARG A 57 13.28 8.20 6.85
CA ARG A 57 12.77 9.35 6.07
C ARG A 57 11.24 9.38 5.98
N VAL A 58 10.58 8.23 5.82
CA VAL A 58 9.11 8.17 5.71
C VAL A 58 8.46 8.39 7.08
N LEU A 59 8.97 7.71 8.11
CA LEU A 59 8.43 7.73 9.46
C LEU A 59 8.73 9.02 10.22
N SER A 60 9.75 9.78 9.83
CA SER A 60 10.01 11.12 10.38
C SER A 60 8.99 12.16 9.93
N ARG A 61 8.19 11.87 8.90
CA ARG A 61 7.11 12.76 8.45
C ARG A 61 5.93 12.67 9.42
N LYS A 62 5.19 13.77 9.54
CA LYS A 62 3.89 13.74 10.22
C LYS A 62 2.99 12.73 9.52
N ALA A 63 2.56 11.69 10.26
CA ALA A 63 1.73 10.66 9.66
C ALA A 63 0.42 11.27 9.14
N TYR A 64 -0.06 10.77 8.00
CA TYR A 64 -1.21 11.32 7.30
C TYR A 64 -2.43 11.53 8.21
N PHE A 65 -2.71 10.56 9.07
CA PHE A 65 -3.83 10.60 10.02
C PHE A 65 -3.73 11.71 11.07
N PHE A 66 -2.52 12.19 11.35
CA PHE A 66 -2.28 13.28 12.30
C PHE A 66 -2.24 14.66 11.64
N ALA A 67 -2.38 14.77 10.32
CA ALA A 67 -2.33 16.07 9.63
C ALA A 67 -3.47 17.00 10.13
N PRO A 68 -3.23 18.31 10.32
CA PRO A 68 -4.23 19.23 10.92
C PRO A 68 -5.57 19.29 10.17
N ASN A 69 -5.53 19.09 8.86
CA ASN A 69 -6.68 19.08 7.97
C ASN A 69 -7.23 17.67 7.70
N HIS A 70 -6.71 16.64 8.38
CA HIS A 70 -7.16 15.28 8.15
C HIS A 70 -8.49 15.03 8.89
N PRO A 71 -9.53 14.52 8.21
CA PRO A 71 -10.87 14.37 8.78
C PRO A 71 -10.95 13.42 9.98
N LYS A 72 -9.92 12.58 10.20
CA LYS A 72 -9.84 11.66 11.34
C LYS A 72 -8.91 12.13 12.48
N LEU A 73 -8.37 13.35 12.45
CA LEU A 73 -7.40 13.80 13.45
C LEU A 73 -7.90 13.62 14.89
N GLY A 74 -9.10 14.11 15.21
CA GLY A 74 -9.70 14.00 16.55
C GLY A 74 -10.03 12.55 16.97
N CYS A 75 -10.23 11.65 16.01
CA CYS A 75 -10.46 10.22 16.30
C CYS A 75 -9.17 9.49 16.71
N VAL A 76 -8.00 10.00 16.32
CA VAL A 76 -6.70 9.32 16.53
C VAL A 76 -6.01 9.84 17.79
N THR A 77 -6.23 11.09 18.19
CA THR A 77 -5.62 11.68 19.39
C THR A 77 -6.48 11.53 20.65
N GLY A 78 -7.74 11.10 20.52
CA GLY A 78 -8.70 11.08 21.64
C GLY A 78 -9.04 12.48 22.17
N THR A 79 -8.58 13.53 21.49
CA THR A 79 -8.86 14.93 21.82
C THR A 79 -9.91 15.41 20.83
N SER A 80 -11.09 15.77 21.33
CA SER A 80 -12.08 16.47 20.52
C SER A 80 -11.44 17.72 19.91
N LEU A 81 -11.73 18.01 18.64
CA LEU A 81 -11.28 19.24 17.96
C LEU A 81 -12.03 20.50 18.47
N THR A 82 -12.71 20.40 19.62
CA THR A 82 -13.47 21.46 20.28
C THR A 82 -12.63 22.15 21.35
#